data_AF-A0A352BTW2-F1
#
_entry.id   AF-A0A352BTW2-F1
#
_cell.length_a   1.000
_cell.length_b   1.000
_cell.length_c   1.000
_cell.angle_alpha   90.00
_cell.angle_beta   90.00
_cell.angle_gamma   90.00
#
_symmetry.space_group_name_H-M   'P 1'
#
loop_
_entity.id
_entity.type
_entity.pdbx_description
1 polymer ?
#
loop_
_entity_poly.entity_id
_entity_poly.type
_entity_poly.pdbx_seq_one_letter_code
_entity_poly.pdbx_strand_id
1 'polypeptide(L)'
;IGAPFGPERVQVTLEFSFEGYNFTLNTPMFYKYRDRVDGEVYDPFVILPALTLSTAEGVLVFNDDQPKQLDISLNAHRPAQKGSLTLQYPTHWRVAPEFIDFEIEQAGQQIDLSFTIYPPKGTQTGQLTPLAQVGDNFYTKSLLTVKYPHIPKITVLEQAQTRVLKMDVSRKTQRIGYIQGAGDQVDKGLSQLGYEVIALDPERLNIDELNQLEALVVGIRAFNTSEALVARIEMINNYVAQGGLLLIQYQTTSGLLINQMGPLSFSLGRDRVTDQQAPVVFLDPDHAVFNKPNALNAEDFEHWVQERGLYFAKDWGPEFKPLIGMNDPGEAQTQGALILGHYGKGTVIYTGISFFRQLPEGVPGAYKLLANLLSYSHE
;
A
#
# COMPACT_ATOMS: atom_id res chain seq x y z
N ILE A 1 25.48 -13.29 -0.87
CA ILE A 1 24.30 -13.91 -0.23
C ILE A 1 24.45 -13.68 1.26
N GLY A 2 23.56 -12.90 1.88
CA GLY A 2 23.61 -12.62 3.33
C GLY A 2 23.07 -13.78 4.16
N ALA A 3 23.30 -13.75 5.48
CA ALA A 3 22.67 -14.71 6.39
C ALA A 3 21.14 -14.56 6.36
N PRO A 4 20.36 -15.65 6.39
CA PRO A 4 18.89 -15.61 6.31
C PRO A 4 18.26 -14.87 7.50
N PHE A 5 18.96 -14.86 8.63
CA PHE A 5 18.69 -14.03 9.78
C PHE A 5 19.90 -13.12 9.99
N GLY A 6 19.67 -11.83 10.29
CA GLY A 6 20.76 -10.92 10.67
C GLY A 6 21.51 -11.43 11.91
N PRO A 7 22.68 -10.86 12.24
CA PRO A 7 23.39 -11.28 13.46
C PRO A 7 22.48 -11.12 14.67
N GLU A 8 22.40 -12.17 15.50
CA GLU A 8 21.67 -12.15 16.78
C GLU A 8 22.20 -11.00 17.63
N ARG A 9 21.32 -10.08 18.01
CA ARG A 9 21.71 -8.75 18.51
C ARG A 9 22.35 -8.80 19.90
N VAL A 10 22.10 -9.86 20.66
CA VAL A 10 22.67 -10.07 21.99
C VAL A 10 23.35 -11.42 22.02
N GLN A 11 24.67 -11.38 22.13
CA GLN A 11 25.52 -12.56 22.27
C GLN A 11 26.17 -12.56 23.64
N VAL A 12 26.35 -13.76 24.18
CA VAL A 12 27.11 -14.01 25.40
C VAL A 12 28.38 -14.74 24.99
N THR A 13 29.52 -14.19 25.39
CA THR A 13 30.81 -14.87 25.30
C THR A 13 31.04 -15.64 26.59
N LEU A 14 31.13 -16.97 26.45
CA LEU A 14 31.47 -17.88 27.53
C LEU A 14 32.95 -18.21 27.44
N GLU A 15 33.71 -17.81 28.44
CA GLU A 15 35.12 -18.17 28.58
C GLU A 15 35.25 -19.24 29.67
N PHE A 16 35.83 -20.38 29.33
CA PHE A 16 36.03 -21.47 30.28
C PHE A 16 37.33 -22.23 30.00
N SER A 17 37.92 -22.80 31.05
CA SER A 17 39.12 -23.63 30.94
C SER A 17 38.78 -25.10 31.21
N PHE A 18 39.25 -26.01 30.36
CA PHE A 18 39.14 -27.45 30.57
C PHE A 18 40.48 -28.11 30.27
N GLU A 19 41.01 -28.89 31.23
CA GLU A 19 42.33 -29.55 31.15
C GLU A 19 43.50 -28.63 30.76
N GLY A 20 43.47 -27.37 31.20
CA GLY A 20 44.51 -26.37 30.92
C GLY A 20 44.39 -25.68 29.55
N TYR A 21 43.37 -26.02 28.76
CA TYR A 21 43.03 -25.32 27.52
C TYR A 21 41.91 -24.31 27.77
N ASN A 22 42.07 -23.10 27.21
CA ASN A 22 41.05 -22.07 27.25
C ASN A 22 40.13 -22.19 26.03
N PHE A 23 38.83 -22.14 26.27
CA PHE A 23 37.78 -22.16 25.26
C PHE A 23 36.97 -20.87 25.34
N THR A 24 36.61 -20.35 24.17
CA THR A 24 35.71 -19.20 24.02
C THR A 24 34.54 -19.63 23.14
N LEU A 25 33.33 -19.54 23.67
CA LEU A 25 32.10 -19.86 22.95
C LEU A 25 31.20 -18.63 22.91
N ASN A 26 30.88 -18.16 21.70
CA ASN A 26 29.86 -17.12 21.50
C ASN A 26 28.51 -17.80 21.26
N THR A 27 27.53 -17.53 22.12
CA THR A 27 26.18 -18.08 22.00
C THR A 27 25.15 -16.94 22.03
N PRO A 28 24.10 -16.97 21.19
CA PRO A 28 23.03 -15.99 21.26
C PRO A 28 22.20 -16.16 22.55
N MET A 29 21.62 -15.05 23.01
CA MET A 29 20.68 -15.05 24.13
C MET A 29 19.26 -15.28 23.61
N PHE A 30 18.50 -16.14 24.30
CA PHE A 30 17.09 -16.40 24.00
C PHE A 30 16.21 -16.11 25.21
N TYR A 31 14.99 -15.64 24.95
CA TYR A 31 13.92 -15.58 25.92
C TYR A 31 13.13 -16.90 25.88
N LYS A 32 13.32 -17.73 26.91
CA LYS A 32 12.63 -19.01 27.05
C LYS A 32 11.35 -18.87 27.87
N TYR A 33 10.23 -19.34 27.34
CA TYR A 33 8.97 -19.42 28.09
C TYR A 33 8.18 -20.69 27.75
N ARG A 34 7.13 -20.97 28.51
CA ARG A 34 6.23 -22.11 28.26
C ARG A 34 4.93 -21.62 27.64
N ASP A 35 4.61 -22.14 26.47
CA ASP A 35 3.32 -22.01 25.82
C ASP A 35 2.47 -23.27 26.04
N ARG A 36 1.15 -23.11 26.16
CA ARG A 36 0.24 -24.25 26.41
C ARG A 36 0.07 -25.15 25.19
N VAL A 37 0.28 -24.61 23.99
CA VAL A 37 0.15 -25.31 22.71
C VAL A 37 1.53 -25.76 22.23
N ASP A 38 2.50 -24.85 22.22
CA ASP A 38 3.81 -25.10 21.60
C ASP A 38 4.85 -25.67 22.58
N GLY A 39 4.54 -25.78 23.87
CA GLY A 39 5.45 -26.32 24.88
C GLY A 39 6.56 -25.33 25.23
N GLU A 40 7.83 -25.73 25.11
CA GLU A 40 8.95 -24.81 25.36
C GLU A 40 9.24 -23.96 24.12
N VAL A 41 9.05 -22.64 24.24
CA VAL A 41 9.30 -21.67 23.17
C VAL A 41 10.56 -20.87 23.48
N TYR A 42 11.36 -20.64 22.44
CA TYR A 42 12.60 -19.86 22.48
C TYR A 42 12.49 -18.70 21.48
N ASP A 43 12.25 -17.50 21.99
CA ASP A 43 12.26 -16.29 21.17
C ASP A 43 13.65 -15.64 21.19
N PRO A 44 14.08 -14.97 20.11
CA PRO A 44 15.26 -14.12 20.13
C PRO A 44 15.17 -13.09 21.28
N PHE A 45 16.26 -12.93 22.04
CA PHE A 45 16.29 -11.91 23.09
C PHE A 45 16.45 -10.52 22.48
N VAL A 46 15.50 -9.63 22.75
CA VAL A 46 15.47 -8.27 22.20
C VAL A 46 15.47 -7.23 23.30
N ILE A 47 16.23 -6.15 23.06
CA ILE A 47 16.22 -4.96 23.91
C ILE A 47 15.35 -3.91 23.22
N LEU A 48 14.24 -3.54 23.87
CA LEU A 48 13.31 -2.54 23.37
C LEU A 48 13.51 -1.20 24.09
N PRO A 49 13.22 -0.07 23.42
CA PRO A 49 13.11 1.20 24.10
C PRO A 49 11.95 1.16 25.11
N ALA A 50 12.02 2.02 26.14
CA ALA A 50 10.96 2.10 27.16
C ALA A 50 9.59 2.51 26.59
N LEU A 51 9.58 3.17 25.43
CA LEU A 51 8.39 3.61 24.73
C LEU A 51 8.58 3.39 23.22
N THR A 52 7.53 2.94 22.53
CA THR A 52 7.48 2.88 21.06
C THR A 52 6.23 3.59 20.55
N LEU A 53 6.32 4.15 19.35
CA LEU A 53 5.29 4.99 18.74
C LEU A 53 4.82 4.34 17.44
N SER A 54 3.51 4.33 17.18
CA SER A 54 2.97 3.90 15.89
C SER A 54 1.88 4.83 15.43
N THR A 55 1.69 4.95 14.12
CA THR A 55 0.61 5.71 13.50
C THR A 55 -0.38 4.75 12.85
N ALA A 56 -1.66 5.08 12.87
CA ALA A 56 -2.69 4.26 12.22
C ALA A 56 -2.55 4.31 10.68
N GLU A 57 -2.15 5.47 10.15
CA GLU A 57 -1.95 5.70 8.73
C GLU A 57 -0.46 5.73 8.36
N GLY A 58 -0.07 4.91 7.37
CA GLY A 58 1.25 5.00 6.73
C GLY A 58 1.35 6.19 5.76
N VAL A 59 0.21 6.60 5.18
CA VAL A 59 0.12 7.73 4.26
C VAL A 59 -1.16 8.54 4.50
N LEU A 60 -1.02 9.87 4.47
CA LEU A 60 -2.09 10.86 4.48
C LEU A 60 -2.05 11.70 3.21
N VAL A 61 -3.10 11.60 2.40
CA VAL A 61 -3.28 12.36 1.16
C VAL A 61 -4.31 13.46 1.38
N PHE A 62 -3.98 14.68 0.97
CA PHE A 62 -4.83 15.86 0.98
C PHE A 62 -5.01 16.30 -0.46
N ASN A 63 -6.24 16.24 -0.96
CA ASN A 63 -6.58 16.77 -2.28
C ASN A 63 -7.28 18.13 -2.21
N ASP A 64 -7.58 18.57 -1.00
CA ASP A 64 -8.15 19.87 -0.65
C ASP A 64 -7.41 20.45 0.56
N ASP A 65 -7.89 21.58 1.06
CA ASP A 65 -7.29 22.29 2.19
C ASP A 65 -7.90 21.87 3.54
N GLN A 66 -8.73 20.81 3.57
CA GLN A 66 -9.37 20.37 4.80
C GLN A 66 -8.35 19.66 5.70
N PRO A 67 -8.28 20.01 6.99
CA PRO A 67 -7.41 19.33 7.92
C PRO A 67 -7.84 17.87 8.13
N LYS A 68 -6.87 17.01 8.44
CA LYS A 68 -7.10 15.61 8.79
C LYS A 68 -6.49 15.30 10.15
N GLN A 69 -7.12 14.39 10.87
CA GLN A 69 -6.61 13.87 12.13
C GLN A 69 -5.58 12.78 11.85
N LEU A 70 -4.51 12.75 12.65
CA LEU A 70 -3.51 11.68 12.70
C LEU A 70 -3.46 11.16 14.13
N ASP A 71 -3.79 9.89 14.30
CA ASP A 71 -3.73 9.22 15.60
C ASP A 71 -2.39 8.51 15.77
N ILE A 72 -1.79 8.70 16.95
CA ILE A 72 -0.46 8.21 17.32
C ILE A 72 -0.59 7.40 18.60
N SER A 73 -0.30 6.10 18.48
CA SER A 73 -0.30 5.16 19.60
C SER A 73 1.06 5.15 20.28
N LEU A 74 1.05 5.35 21.59
CA LEU A 74 2.21 5.25 22.48
C LEU A 74 2.11 3.94 23.26
N ASN A 75 3.09 3.07 23.07
CA ASN A 75 3.18 1.76 23.71
C ASN A 75 4.33 1.75 24.72
N ALA A 76 4.00 1.65 26.01
CA ALA A 76 4.99 1.63 27.08
C ALA A 76 5.51 0.21 27.33
N HIS A 77 6.83 0.03 27.26
CA HIS A 77 7.53 -1.23 27.60
C HIS A 77 8.10 -1.21 29.03
N ARG A 78 7.97 -0.08 29.73
CA ARG A 78 8.29 0.11 31.15
C ARG A 78 7.17 0.90 31.82
N PRO A 79 6.93 0.70 33.14
CA PRO A 79 5.93 1.48 33.86
C PRO A 79 6.36 2.95 34.01
N ALA A 80 5.43 3.79 34.47
CA ALA A 80 5.65 5.20 34.84
C ALA A 80 6.34 6.03 33.73
N GLN A 81 5.81 5.99 32.52
CA GLN A 81 6.24 6.87 31.42
C GLN A 81 5.44 8.17 31.46
N LYS A 82 6.09 9.28 31.78
CA LYS A 82 5.47 10.61 31.81
C LYS A 82 6.29 11.59 30.98
N GLY A 83 5.64 12.28 30.06
CA GLY A 83 6.34 13.07 29.06
C GLY A 83 5.44 13.88 28.15
N SER A 84 6.03 14.38 27.07
CA SER A 84 5.33 15.14 26.03
C SER A 84 5.54 14.50 24.68
N LEU A 85 4.47 14.43 23.88
CA LEU A 85 4.50 14.03 22.48
C LEU A 85 4.49 15.27 21.60
N THR A 86 5.40 15.33 20.64
CA THR A 86 5.44 16.33 19.56
C THR A 86 5.42 15.63 18.21
N LEU A 87 5.12 16.38 17.15
CA LEU A 87 5.17 15.88 15.78
C LEU A 87 6.14 16.74 14.99
N GLN A 88 7.16 16.12 14.38
CA GLN A 88 8.01 16.77 13.39
C GLN A 88 7.30 16.75 12.04
N TYR A 89 7.34 17.85 11.30
CA TYR A 89 6.64 18.01 10.03
C TYR A 89 7.46 18.87 9.04
N PRO A 90 7.24 18.69 7.73
CA PRO A 90 7.89 19.50 6.69
C PRO A 90 7.49 20.99 6.77
N THR A 91 8.33 21.85 6.20
CA THR A 91 8.04 23.30 6.11
C THR A 91 6.70 23.55 5.42
N HIS A 92 6.01 24.62 5.83
CA HIS A 92 4.69 25.06 5.34
C HIS A 92 3.48 24.21 5.76
N TRP A 93 3.69 23.01 6.31
CA TRP A 93 2.64 22.28 7.00
C TRP A 93 2.41 22.88 8.39
N ARG A 94 1.19 22.74 8.91
CA ARG A 94 0.86 23.14 10.28
C ARG A 94 0.24 21.97 11.02
N VAL A 95 0.60 21.83 12.28
CA VAL A 95 0.11 20.78 13.17
C VAL A 95 -0.46 21.43 14.42
N ALA A 96 -1.58 20.91 14.93
CA ALA A 96 -2.17 21.32 16.20
C ALA A 96 -2.65 20.11 17.01
N PRO A 97 -2.45 20.07 18.34
CA PRO A 97 -1.68 21.03 19.13
C PRO A 97 -0.16 20.95 18.82
N GLU A 98 0.64 21.85 19.39
CA GLU A 98 2.10 21.82 19.21
C GLU A 98 2.75 20.64 19.96
N PHE A 99 2.21 20.32 21.13
CA PHE A 99 2.57 19.14 21.92
C PHE A 99 1.37 18.62 22.71
N ILE A 100 1.45 17.39 23.17
CA ILE A 100 0.45 16.73 24.03
C ILE A 100 1.18 16.07 25.19
N ASP A 101 0.86 16.45 26.43
CA ASP A 101 1.38 15.77 27.61
C ASP A 101 0.71 14.40 27.78
N PHE A 102 1.48 13.42 28.25
CA PHE A 102 1.00 12.07 28.49
C PHE A 102 1.57 11.45 29.76
N GLU A 103 0.82 10.50 30.30
CA GLU A 103 1.22 9.67 31.44
C GLU A 103 0.70 8.25 31.23
N ILE A 104 1.60 7.26 31.30
CA ILE A 104 1.33 5.84 31.14
C ILE A 104 1.89 5.11 32.36
N GLU A 105 1.01 4.55 33.18
CA GLU A 105 1.38 4.02 34.49
C GLU A 105 2.02 2.63 34.40
N GLN A 106 1.51 1.78 33.52
CA GLN A 106 1.86 0.36 33.48
C GLN A 106 2.64 -0.02 32.22
N ALA A 107 3.60 -0.94 32.38
CA ALA A 107 4.23 -1.58 31.22
C ALA A 107 3.20 -2.45 30.48
N GLY A 108 3.24 -2.41 29.15
CA GLY A 108 2.28 -3.05 28.26
C GLY A 108 1.02 -2.21 28.00
N GLN A 109 0.86 -1.05 28.64
CA GLN A 109 -0.26 -0.15 28.35
C GLN A 109 -0.01 0.63 27.06
N GLN A 110 -1.09 0.81 26.29
CA GLN A 110 -1.15 1.69 25.13
C GLN A 110 -2.07 2.88 25.43
N ILE A 111 -1.69 4.06 24.93
CA ILE A 111 -2.58 5.22 24.82
C ILE A 111 -2.52 5.75 23.39
N ASP A 112 -3.61 6.36 22.92
CA ASP A 112 -3.68 7.00 21.61
C ASP A 112 -3.85 8.50 21.77
N LEU A 113 -3.06 9.28 21.04
CA LEU A 113 -3.05 10.74 21.07
C LEU A 113 -3.13 11.27 19.64
N SER A 114 -3.84 12.38 19.46
CA SER A 114 -4.23 12.82 18.12
C SER A 114 -3.73 14.22 17.81
N PHE A 115 -3.18 14.39 16.61
CA PHE A 115 -2.86 15.70 16.04
C PHE A 115 -3.77 16.01 14.86
N THR A 116 -4.13 17.28 14.70
CA THR A 116 -4.76 17.81 13.50
C THR A 116 -3.69 18.36 12.56
N ILE A 117 -3.63 17.81 11.35
CA ILE A 117 -2.67 18.15 10.31
C ILE A 117 -3.36 19.06 9.29
N TYR A 118 -2.79 20.23 9.05
CA TYR A 118 -3.26 21.19 8.06
C TYR A 118 -2.30 21.19 6.87
N PRO A 119 -2.81 20.94 5.65
CA PRO A 119 -1.98 20.94 4.46
C PRO A 119 -1.49 22.35 4.11
N PRO A 120 -0.35 22.46 3.41
CA PRO A 120 0.12 23.70 2.83
C PRO A 120 -0.76 24.12 1.64
N LYS A 121 -0.52 25.33 1.13
CA LYS A 121 -1.03 25.71 -0.19
C LYS A 121 -0.17 25.10 -1.29
N GLY A 122 -0.80 24.58 -2.34
CA GLY A 122 -0.12 23.96 -3.47
C GLY A 122 0.43 22.57 -3.17
N THR A 123 1.06 21.95 -4.16
CA THR A 123 1.53 20.56 -4.08
C THR A 123 2.81 20.43 -3.25
N GLN A 124 2.82 19.54 -2.25
CA GLN A 124 4.02 19.23 -1.47
C GLN A 124 3.92 17.82 -0.88
N THR A 125 5.04 17.12 -0.84
CA THR A 125 5.17 15.84 -0.13
C THR A 125 6.12 15.97 1.05
N GLY A 126 5.99 15.11 2.04
CA GLY A 126 6.88 15.09 3.19
C GLY A 126 6.61 13.94 4.15
N GLN A 127 7.17 14.03 5.35
CA GLN A 127 7.06 13.01 6.37
C GLN A 127 6.70 13.66 7.71
N LEU A 128 5.74 13.05 8.41
CA LEU A 128 5.42 13.36 9.79
C LEU A 128 6.10 12.32 10.67
N THR A 129 6.86 12.76 11.68
CA THR A 129 7.60 11.88 12.58
C THR A 129 7.26 12.22 14.03
N PRO A 130 6.55 11.35 14.76
CA PRO A 130 6.28 11.58 16.17
C PRO A 130 7.56 11.47 16.99
N LEU A 131 7.65 12.34 17.99
CA LEU A 131 8.76 12.44 18.92
C LEU A 131 8.19 12.53 20.34
N ALA A 132 8.30 11.45 21.09
CA ALA A 132 7.93 11.43 22.50
C ALA A 132 9.18 11.69 23.35
N GLN A 133 9.10 12.63 24.28
CA GLN A 133 10.16 12.97 25.22
C GLN A 133 9.76 12.55 26.64
N VAL A 134 10.62 11.78 27.32
CA VAL A 134 10.47 11.40 28.74
C VAL A 134 11.78 11.73 29.46
N GLY A 135 11.78 12.80 30.25
CA GLY A 135 13.01 13.39 30.79
C GLY A 135 13.96 13.81 29.67
N ASP A 136 15.17 13.26 29.69
CA ASP A 136 16.20 13.52 28.66
C ASP A 136 16.17 12.51 27.49
N ASN A 137 15.26 11.52 27.53
CA ASN A 137 15.17 10.49 26.49
C ASN A 137 14.14 10.85 25.43
N PHE A 138 14.47 10.54 24.18
CA PHE A 138 13.63 10.76 23.01
C PHE A 138 13.31 9.44 22.32
N TYR A 139 12.04 9.25 21.95
CA TYR A 139 11.55 8.05 21.29
C TYR A 139 10.90 8.42 19.96
N THR A 140 11.29 7.72 18.90
CA THR A 140 10.76 7.94 17.53
C THR A 140 10.54 6.62 16.78
N LYS A 141 10.62 5.48 17.48
CA LYS A 141 10.63 4.16 16.84
C LYS A 141 9.28 3.46 16.98
N SER A 142 8.84 2.84 15.89
CA SER A 142 7.74 1.89 15.86
C SER A 142 8.24 0.46 16.05
N LEU A 143 7.40 -0.38 16.63
CA LEU A 143 7.67 -1.78 16.89
C LEU A 143 6.87 -2.67 15.93
N LEU A 144 7.55 -3.24 14.95
CA LEU A 144 6.97 -4.27 14.09
C LEU A 144 7.31 -5.64 14.66
N THR A 145 6.29 -6.46 14.88
CA THR A 145 6.43 -7.86 15.29
C THR A 145 5.91 -8.77 14.18
N VAL A 146 6.78 -9.63 13.64
CA VAL A 146 6.40 -10.69 12.72
C VAL A 146 6.41 -12.01 13.48
N LYS A 147 5.25 -12.67 13.54
CA LYS A 147 5.07 -13.93 14.28
C LYS A 147 4.22 -14.89 13.47
N TYR A 148 4.81 -16.02 13.07
CA TYR A 148 4.10 -17.15 12.48
C TYR A 148 4.53 -18.46 13.16
N PRO A 149 3.71 -19.52 13.13
CA PRO A 149 4.06 -20.79 13.77
C PRO A 149 5.35 -21.44 13.25
N HIS A 150 5.78 -21.11 12.03
CA HIS A 150 6.90 -21.75 11.33
C HIS A 150 8.19 -20.92 11.28
N ILE A 151 8.21 -19.72 11.89
CA ILE A 151 9.43 -18.91 12.03
C ILE A 151 9.54 -18.35 13.47
N PRO A 152 10.76 -18.11 13.98
CA PRO A 152 10.93 -17.40 15.26
C PRO A 152 10.25 -16.03 15.24
N LYS A 153 9.85 -15.51 16.40
CA LYS A 153 9.35 -14.14 16.52
C LYS A 153 10.44 -13.16 16.06
N ILE A 154 10.16 -12.41 15.00
CA ILE A 154 11.05 -11.35 14.52
C ILE A 154 10.52 -10.02 15.03
N THR A 155 11.42 -9.23 15.61
CA THR A 155 11.12 -7.90 16.13
C THR A 155 11.98 -6.87 15.40
N VAL A 156 11.33 -5.89 14.78
CA VAL A 156 11.99 -4.82 14.03
C VAL A 156 11.60 -3.48 14.63
N LEU A 157 12.59 -2.64 14.89
CA LEU A 157 12.39 -1.25 15.27
C LEU A 157 12.63 -0.38 14.05
N GLU A 158 11.58 0.27 13.59
CA GLU A 158 11.60 1.15 12.42
C GLU A 158 11.31 2.58 12.85
N GLN A 159 11.60 3.56 12.01
CA GLN A 159 11.18 4.93 12.31
C GLN A 159 9.65 4.99 12.28
N ALA A 160 9.04 5.49 13.36
CA ALA A 160 7.62 5.84 13.33
C ALA A 160 7.47 7.05 12.43
N GLN A 161 6.73 6.91 11.33
CA GLN A 161 6.54 7.99 10.37
C GLN A 161 5.28 7.77 9.54
N THR A 162 4.66 8.87 9.15
CA THR A 162 3.55 8.91 8.19
C THR A 162 3.95 9.80 7.03
N ARG A 163 3.83 9.29 5.79
CA ARG A 163 4.03 10.13 4.61
C ARG A 163 2.84 11.06 4.42
N VAL A 164 3.09 12.32 4.12
CA VAL A 164 2.04 13.30 3.81
C VAL A 164 2.16 13.79 2.38
N LEU A 165 1.02 13.95 1.74
CA LEU A 165 0.91 14.46 0.38
C LEU A 165 -0.19 15.51 0.30
N LYS A 166 0.15 16.75 -0.03
CA LYS A 166 -0.80 17.70 -0.61
C LYS A 166 -0.69 17.63 -2.11
N MET A 167 -1.79 17.30 -2.77
CA MET A 167 -1.90 17.23 -4.22
C MET A 167 -3.11 18.03 -4.70
N ASP A 168 -3.11 18.35 -6.00
CA ASP A 168 -4.22 19.00 -6.68
C ASP A 168 -4.64 18.10 -7.86
N VAL A 169 -5.12 16.89 -7.54
CA VAL A 169 -5.56 15.92 -8.56
C VAL A 169 -7.02 16.18 -8.89
N SER A 170 -7.26 16.52 -10.16
CA SER A 170 -8.59 16.68 -10.71
C SER A 170 -9.24 15.32 -10.94
N ARG A 171 -10.56 15.25 -10.77
CA ARG A 171 -11.38 14.08 -11.01
C ARG A 171 -12.65 14.49 -11.74
N LYS A 172 -13.11 13.66 -12.67
CA LYS A 172 -14.46 13.82 -13.27
C LYS A 172 -15.49 12.90 -12.63
N THR A 173 -15.03 11.72 -12.20
CA THR A 173 -15.80 10.69 -11.53
C THR A 173 -15.76 10.93 -10.02
N GLN A 174 -16.87 10.70 -9.34
CA GLN A 174 -16.99 10.83 -7.88
C GLN A 174 -17.34 9.50 -7.21
N ARG A 175 -18.28 8.72 -7.76
CA ARG A 175 -18.84 7.54 -7.10
C ARG A 175 -18.35 6.25 -7.75
N ILE A 176 -17.52 5.51 -7.03
CA ILE A 176 -16.85 4.30 -7.54
C ILE A 176 -17.20 3.07 -6.69
N GLY A 177 -17.53 1.97 -7.35
CA GLY A 177 -17.62 0.67 -6.69
C GLY A 177 -16.26 0.00 -6.62
N TYR A 178 -15.95 -0.64 -5.51
CA TYR A 178 -14.71 -1.38 -5.32
C TYR A 178 -14.99 -2.80 -4.84
N ILE A 179 -14.59 -3.79 -5.64
CA ILE A 179 -14.66 -5.20 -5.26
C ILE A 179 -13.29 -5.59 -4.72
N GLN A 180 -13.20 -5.85 -3.42
CA GLN A 180 -11.95 -6.26 -2.77
C GLN A 180 -11.50 -7.65 -3.26
N GLY A 181 -10.21 -7.80 -3.52
CA GLY A 181 -9.59 -9.09 -3.78
C GLY A 181 -8.76 -9.60 -2.61
N ALA A 182 -7.52 -10.01 -2.84
CA ALA A 182 -6.64 -10.65 -1.84
C ALA A 182 -6.05 -9.71 -0.76
N GLY A 183 -6.62 -8.51 -0.62
CA GLY A 183 -6.18 -7.47 0.32
C GLY A 183 -5.18 -6.49 -0.29
N ASP A 184 -5.61 -5.24 -0.45
CA ASP A 184 -4.82 -4.09 -0.86
C ASP A 184 -5.36 -2.83 -0.14
N GLN A 185 -4.77 -1.66 -0.38
CA GLN A 185 -5.24 -0.39 0.18
C GLN A 185 -5.50 0.68 -0.91
N VAL A 186 -5.78 0.24 -2.14
CA VAL A 186 -6.06 1.15 -3.25
C VAL A 186 -7.38 1.90 -3.02
N ASP A 187 -8.39 1.21 -2.48
CA ASP A 187 -9.67 1.76 -2.02
C ASP A 187 -9.49 2.91 -1.01
N LYS A 188 -8.60 2.71 -0.02
CA LYS A 188 -8.25 3.75 0.97
C LYS A 188 -7.57 4.92 0.30
N GLY A 189 -6.64 4.67 -0.61
CA GLY A 189 -5.97 5.73 -1.38
C GLY A 189 -6.97 6.57 -2.19
N LEU A 190 -7.92 5.92 -2.87
CA LEU A 190 -8.98 6.60 -3.62
C LEU A 190 -9.91 7.42 -2.69
N SER A 191 -10.28 6.87 -1.53
CA SER A 191 -11.05 7.58 -0.51
C SER A 191 -10.32 8.82 0.00
N GLN A 192 -9.02 8.70 0.30
CA GLN A 192 -8.23 9.84 0.76
C GLN A 192 -8.02 10.91 -0.32
N LEU A 193 -7.98 10.51 -1.59
CA LEU A 193 -7.99 11.44 -2.72
C LEU A 193 -9.33 12.19 -2.77
N GLY A 194 -10.42 11.57 -2.35
CA GLY A 194 -11.75 12.17 -2.17
C GLY A 194 -12.83 11.59 -3.08
N TYR A 195 -12.65 10.35 -3.56
CA TYR A 195 -13.73 9.58 -4.17
C TYR A 195 -14.72 9.08 -3.09
N GLU A 196 -16.00 8.95 -3.45
CA GLU A 196 -16.95 8.13 -2.70
C GLU A 196 -16.74 6.67 -3.12
N VAL A 197 -15.97 5.93 -2.32
CA VAL A 197 -15.65 4.52 -2.58
C VAL A 197 -16.68 3.63 -1.89
N ILE A 198 -17.45 2.89 -2.69
CA ILE A 198 -18.47 1.96 -2.23
C ILE A 198 -17.89 0.56 -2.28
N ALA A 199 -17.66 -0.02 -1.10
CA ALA A 199 -17.28 -1.42 -1.01
C ALA A 199 -18.43 -2.30 -1.51
N LEU A 200 -18.15 -3.14 -2.51
CA LEU A 200 -19.12 -4.03 -3.11
C LEU A 200 -18.83 -5.47 -2.71
N ASP A 201 -19.84 -6.15 -2.20
CA ASP A 201 -19.82 -7.58 -1.89
C ASP A 201 -20.33 -8.38 -3.12
N PRO A 202 -19.47 -9.18 -3.78
CA PRO A 202 -19.88 -9.97 -4.94
C PRO A 202 -21.06 -10.91 -4.71
N GLU A 203 -21.27 -11.40 -3.48
CA GLU A 203 -22.40 -12.29 -3.17
C GLU A 203 -23.75 -11.57 -3.29
N ARG A 204 -23.76 -10.28 -2.95
CA ARG A 204 -24.96 -9.42 -2.86
C ARG A 204 -25.09 -8.45 -4.03
N LEU A 205 -24.09 -8.43 -4.92
CA LEU A 205 -24.04 -7.54 -6.06
C LEU A 205 -25.29 -7.67 -6.94
N ASN A 206 -25.89 -6.52 -7.25
CA ASN A 206 -27.04 -6.41 -8.11
C ASN A 206 -26.85 -5.27 -9.12
N ILE A 207 -27.64 -5.30 -10.19
CA ILE A 207 -27.49 -4.37 -11.31
C ILE A 207 -27.90 -2.93 -10.94
N ASP A 208 -28.84 -2.77 -10.00
CA ASP A 208 -29.29 -1.44 -9.58
C ASP A 208 -28.20 -0.70 -8.81
N GLU A 209 -27.42 -1.40 -7.97
CA GLU A 209 -26.23 -0.84 -7.35
C GLU A 209 -25.18 -0.46 -8.39
N LEU A 210 -24.88 -1.34 -9.34
CA LEU A 210 -23.89 -1.07 -10.40
C LEU A 210 -24.26 0.14 -11.25
N ASN A 211 -25.54 0.27 -11.63
CA ASN A 211 -26.01 1.36 -12.48
C ASN A 211 -25.94 2.75 -11.82
N GLN A 212 -25.74 2.82 -10.50
CA GLN A 212 -25.53 4.09 -9.80
C GLN A 212 -24.05 4.46 -9.63
N LEU A 213 -23.14 3.66 -10.21
CA LEU A 213 -21.70 3.88 -10.17
C LEU A 213 -21.25 4.48 -11.50
N GLU A 214 -20.25 5.34 -11.43
CA GLU A 214 -19.58 5.86 -12.63
C GLU A 214 -18.43 4.93 -13.06
N ALA A 215 -17.84 4.21 -12.11
CA ALA A 215 -16.81 3.21 -12.36
C ALA A 215 -16.90 2.03 -11.38
N LEU A 216 -16.58 0.84 -11.88
CA LEU A 216 -16.38 -0.38 -11.10
C LEU A 216 -14.91 -0.76 -11.13
N VAL A 217 -14.28 -0.80 -9.96
CA VAL A 217 -12.89 -1.24 -9.77
C VAL A 217 -12.87 -2.64 -9.21
N VAL A 218 -12.18 -3.54 -9.89
CA VAL A 218 -11.90 -4.89 -9.42
C VAL A 218 -10.50 -4.89 -8.81
N GLY A 219 -10.43 -5.15 -7.50
CA GLY A 219 -9.21 -5.17 -6.71
C GLY A 219 -8.27 -6.33 -7.07
N ILE A 220 -7.08 -6.32 -6.46
CA ILE A 220 -6.02 -7.25 -6.84
C ILE A 220 -6.42 -8.70 -6.60
N ARG A 221 -6.23 -9.57 -7.58
CA ARG A 221 -6.53 -11.01 -7.49
C ARG A 221 -7.99 -11.35 -7.17
N ALA A 222 -8.94 -10.42 -7.29
CA ALA A 222 -10.35 -10.71 -6.99
C ALA A 222 -10.91 -11.86 -7.85
N PHE A 223 -10.52 -11.97 -9.13
CA PHE A 223 -10.88 -13.10 -9.99
C PHE A 223 -10.10 -14.39 -9.67
N ASN A 224 -9.06 -14.33 -8.83
CA ASN A 224 -8.38 -15.51 -8.30
C ASN A 224 -9.02 -16.02 -7.00
N THR A 225 -9.77 -15.19 -6.28
CA THR A 225 -10.21 -15.49 -4.91
C THR A 225 -11.73 -15.53 -4.73
N SER A 226 -12.53 -14.98 -5.66
CA SER A 226 -13.98 -14.89 -5.52
C SER A 226 -14.73 -15.62 -6.62
N GLU A 227 -15.28 -16.80 -6.30
CA GLU A 227 -16.22 -17.51 -7.17
C GLU A 227 -17.53 -16.72 -7.37
N ALA A 228 -17.96 -15.99 -6.34
CA ALA A 228 -19.13 -15.12 -6.42
C ALA A 228 -18.95 -14.02 -7.46
N LEU A 229 -17.77 -13.39 -7.54
CA LEU A 229 -17.46 -12.42 -8.60
C LEU A 229 -17.54 -13.04 -9.99
N VAL A 230 -16.95 -14.24 -10.16
CA VAL A 230 -17.01 -14.99 -11.43
C VAL A 230 -18.46 -15.25 -11.86
N ALA A 231 -19.32 -15.64 -10.92
CA ALA A 231 -20.73 -15.88 -11.18
C ALA A 231 -21.52 -14.61 -11.59
N ARG A 232 -20.98 -13.41 -11.34
CA ARG A 232 -21.59 -12.12 -11.71
C ARG A 232 -21.05 -11.51 -13.00
N ILE A 233 -20.18 -12.21 -13.73
CA ILE A 233 -19.51 -11.62 -14.90
C ILE A 233 -20.48 -11.10 -15.97
N GLU A 234 -21.58 -11.81 -16.24
CA GLU A 234 -22.60 -11.37 -17.20
C GLU A 234 -23.30 -10.07 -16.76
N MET A 235 -23.50 -9.89 -15.46
CA MET A 235 -24.04 -8.65 -14.92
C MET A 235 -23.08 -7.48 -15.12
N ILE A 236 -21.78 -7.71 -14.88
CA ILE A 236 -20.72 -6.72 -15.10
C ILE A 236 -20.60 -6.38 -16.58
N ASN A 237 -20.68 -7.38 -17.47
CA ASN A 237 -20.67 -7.18 -18.92
C ASN A 237 -21.83 -6.29 -19.36
N ASN A 238 -23.02 -6.50 -18.81
CA ASN A 238 -24.20 -5.66 -19.08
C ASN A 238 -24.04 -4.22 -18.57
N TYR A 239 -23.46 -4.04 -17.38
CA TYR A 239 -23.12 -2.72 -16.85
C TYR A 239 -22.17 -1.95 -17.79
N VAL A 240 -21.11 -2.61 -18.27
CA VAL A 240 -20.18 -2.01 -19.25
C VAL A 240 -20.90 -1.70 -20.55
N ALA A 241 -21.69 -2.62 -21.10
CA ALA A 241 -22.42 -2.41 -22.36
C ALA A 241 -23.28 -1.14 -22.33
N GLN A 242 -23.83 -0.79 -21.16
CA GLN A 242 -24.70 0.36 -20.95
C GLN A 242 -23.96 1.69 -20.72
N GLY A 243 -22.64 1.69 -20.62
CA GLY A 243 -21.83 2.90 -20.43
C GLY A 243 -20.88 2.85 -19.23
N GLY A 244 -20.95 1.79 -18.41
CA GLY A 244 -20.10 1.65 -17.24
C GLY A 244 -18.62 1.55 -17.59
N LEU A 245 -17.77 2.12 -16.73
CA LEU A 245 -16.33 1.89 -16.76
C LEU A 245 -15.97 0.72 -15.85
N LEU A 246 -15.28 -0.28 -16.40
CA LEU A 246 -14.73 -1.41 -15.66
C LEU A 246 -13.20 -1.31 -15.65
N LEU A 247 -12.61 -1.14 -14.46
CA LEU A 247 -11.16 -1.14 -14.26
C LEU A 247 -10.76 -2.40 -13.50
N ILE A 248 -10.00 -3.27 -14.16
CA ILE A 248 -9.51 -4.53 -13.60
C ILE A 248 -8.04 -4.35 -13.27
N GLN A 249 -7.73 -4.40 -11.98
CA GLN A 249 -6.35 -4.37 -11.51
C GLN A 249 -5.75 -5.77 -11.55
N TYR A 250 -4.42 -5.84 -11.45
CA TYR A 250 -3.58 -7.02 -11.25
C TYR A 250 -4.33 -8.31 -10.87
N GLN A 251 -4.23 -9.31 -11.73
CA GLN A 251 -4.71 -10.68 -11.49
C GLN A 251 -3.56 -11.64 -11.81
N THR A 252 -3.56 -12.84 -11.23
CA THR A 252 -2.47 -13.80 -11.45
C THR A 252 -2.90 -14.93 -12.38
N THR A 253 -1.98 -15.45 -13.19
CA THR A 253 -2.25 -16.63 -14.04
C THR A 253 -2.53 -17.88 -13.23
N SER A 254 -1.94 -18.01 -12.05
CA SER A 254 -2.14 -19.18 -11.18
C SER A 254 -3.41 -18.99 -10.36
N GLY A 255 -4.29 -19.99 -10.38
CA GLY A 255 -5.55 -19.96 -9.63
C GLY A 255 -6.56 -18.95 -10.15
N LEU A 256 -6.48 -18.54 -11.43
CA LEU A 256 -7.52 -17.71 -12.04
C LEU A 256 -8.78 -18.56 -12.24
N LEU A 257 -9.93 -18.06 -11.76
CA LEU A 257 -11.18 -18.82 -11.73
C LEU A 257 -12.04 -18.62 -12.99
N ILE A 258 -11.62 -17.73 -13.89
CA ILE A 258 -12.36 -17.37 -15.11
C ILE A 258 -11.40 -17.17 -16.29
N ASN A 259 -11.83 -17.52 -17.49
CA ASN A 259 -11.03 -17.35 -18.71
C ASN A 259 -11.13 -15.94 -19.30
N GLN A 260 -12.23 -15.23 -19.05
CA GLN A 260 -12.50 -13.91 -19.61
C GLN A 260 -13.00 -12.96 -18.50
N MET A 261 -12.19 -11.96 -18.18
CA MET A 261 -12.46 -10.99 -17.11
C MET A 261 -13.18 -9.76 -17.70
N GLY A 262 -14.39 -9.94 -18.18
CA GLY A 262 -15.22 -8.87 -18.72
C GLY A 262 -15.70 -9.15 -20.15
N PRO A 263 -16.26 -8.16 -20.85
CA PRO A 263 -16.90 -8.41 -22.14
C PRO A 263 -15.92 -8.48 -23.32
N LEU A 264 -14.66 -8.05 -23.13
CA LEU A 264 -13.60 -8.03 -24.14
C LEU A 264 -12.56 -9.12 -23.83
N SER A 265 -11.97 -9.69 -24.88
CA SER A 265 -11.09 -10.85 -24.73
C SER A 265 -9.64 -10.44 -24.56
N PHE A 266 -9.02 -10.88 -23.47
CA PHE A 266 -7.57 -10.81 -23.25
C PHE A 266 -7.07 -11.93 -22.34
N SER A 267 -5.81 -12.29 -22.49
CA SER A 267 -5.10 -13.29 -21.68
C SER A 267 -4.02 -12.63 -20.82
N LEU A 268 -3.72 -13.23 -19.68
CA LEU A 268 -2.63 -12.79 -18.82
C LEU A 268 -1.32 -13.50 -19.17
N GLY A 269 -0.26 -12.73 -19.31
CA GLY A 269 1.12 -13.20 -19.37
C GLY A 269 1.74 -13.36 -17.99
N ARG A 270 3.03 -13.71 -17.99
CA ARG A 270 3.89 -13.70 -16.79
C ARG A 270 4.89 -12.54 -16.81
N ASP A 271 4.79 -11.70 -17.83
CA ASP A 271 5.62 -10.53 -18.05
C ASP A 271 5.49 -9.57 -16.88
N ARG A 272 6.61 -8.95 -16.55
CA ARG A 272 6.78 -8.09 -15.39
C ARG A 272 7.89 -7.09 -15.65
N VAL A 273 7.83 -5.98 -14.94
CA VAL A 273 8.92 -5.00 -14.86
C VAL A 273 9.17 -4.77 -13.39
N THR A 274 10.27 -5.34 -12.91
CA THR A 274 10.65 -5.41 -11.49
C THR A 274 11.59 -4.29 -11.08
N ASP A 275 12.26 -3.65 -12.05
CA ASP A 275 13.05 -2.46 -11.81
C ASP A 275 12.14 -1.24 -11.57
N GLN A 276 12.16 -0.74 -10.34
CA GLN A 276 11.40 0.44 -9.92
C GLN A 276 11.77 1.72 -10.67
N GLN A 277 12.95 1.74 -11.31
CA GLN A 277 13.46 2.86 -12.10
C GLN A 277 13.27 2.66 -13.61
N ALA A 278 12.68 1.54 -14.04
CA ALA A 278 12.43 1.29 -15.45
C ALA A 278 11.66 2.46 -16.09
N PRO A 279 12.13 2.98 -17.25
CA PRO A 279 11.43 4.04 -17.97
C PRO A 279 10.03 3.61 -18.42
N VAL A 280 9.11 4.57 -18.44
CA VAL A 280 7.74 4.38 -18.93
C VAL A 280 7.58 5.11 -20.24
N VAL A 281 7.16 4.39 -21.28
CA VAL A 281 6.92 4.93 -22.62
C VAL A 281 5.41 5.07 -22.83
N PHE A 282 4.95 6.27 -23.16
CA PHE A 282 3.58 6.49 -23.62
C PHE A 282 3.50 6.06 -25.08
N LEU A 283 2.79 4.95 -25.35
CA LEU A 283 2.64 4.40 -26.70
C LEU A 283 1.74 5.27 -27.58
N ASP A 284 0.84 6.02 -26.94
CA ASP A 284 0.03 7.07 -27.55
C ASP A 284 0.05 8.32 -26.65
N PRO A 285 1.05 9.21 -26.80
CA PRO A 285 1.24 10.37 -25.92
C PRO A 285 0.05 11.35 -25.91
N ASP A 286 -0.72 11.42 -27.01
CA ASP A 286 -1.87 12.31 -27.14
C ASP A 286 -3.16 11.72 -26.54
N HIS A 287 -3.11 10.46 -26.07
CA HIS A 287 -4.27 9.77 -25.50
C HIS A 287 -4.83 10.54 -24.30
N ALA A 288 -6.16 10.57 -24.16
CA ALA A 288 -6.83 11.32 -23.10
C ALA A 288 -6.39 10.87 -21.69
N VAL A 289 -6.08 9.58 -21.50
CA VAL A 289 -5.57 9.03 -20.22
C VAL A 289 -4.30 9.75 -19.73
N PHE A 290 -3.45 10.26 -20.62
CA PHE A 290 -2.22 10.96 -20.22
C PHE A 290 -2.40 12.46 -20.09
N ASN A 291 -3.48 13.02 -20.64
CA ASN A 291 -3.64 14.47 -20.77
C ASN A 291 -4.84 15.03 -20.00
N LYS A 292 -5.79 14.19 -19.58
CA LYS A 292 -7.04 14.62 -18.95
C LYS A 292 -7.51 13.64 -17.85
N PRO A 293 -8.11 14.15 -16.77
CA PRO A 293 -8.15 15.55 -16.37
C PRO A 293 -6.81 16.09 -15.85
N ASN A 294 -5.84 15.22 -15.58
CA ASN A 294 -4.50 15.59 -15.14
C ASN A 294 -3.49 15.32 -16.26
N ALA A 295 -2.62 16.27 -16.56
CA ALA A 295 -1.50 16.01 -17.47
C ALA A 295 -0.44 15.16 -16.76
N LEU A 296 0.00 14.10 -17.42
CA LEU A 296 1.06 13.19 -16.98
C LEU A 296 2.30 13.39 -17.82
N ASN A 297 3.46 13.29 -17.18
CA ASN A 297 4.76 13.26 -17.86
C ASN A 297 5.67 12.19 -17.23
N ALA A 298 6.93 12.13 -17.65
CA ALA A 298 7.89 11.13 -17.16
C ALA A 298 8.16 11.25 -15.64
N GLU A 299 8.11 12.45 -15.06
CA GLU A 299 8.34 12.71 -13.63
C GLU A 299 7.24 12.08 -12.76
N ASP A 300 6.03 11.89 -13.28
CA ASP A 300 4.96 11.17 -12.58
C ASP A 300 5.28 9.67 -12.39
N PHE A 301 6.29 9.17 -13.09
CA PHE A 301 6.82 7.83 -12.94
C PHE A 301 8.11 7.79 -12.10
N GLU A 302 8.52 8.88 -11.46
CA GLU A 302 9.65 8.88 -10.53
C GLU A 302 9.25 8.47 -9.11
N HIS A 303 10.22 7.98 -8.32
CA HIS A 303 10.04 7.56 -6.92
C HIS A 303 9.06 6.41 -6.68
N TRP A 304 8.74 5.65 -7.73
CA TRP A 304 7.99 4.40 -7.57
C TRP A 304 8.82 3.39 -6.78
N VAL A 305 8.12 2.54 -6.04
CA VAL A 305 8.71 1.55 -5.14
C VAL A 305 8.47 0.14 -5.66
N GLN A 306 9.45 -0.75 -5.47
CA GLN A 306 9.35 -2.16 -5.89
C GLN A 306 9.07 -2.29 -7.40
N GLU A 307 8.30 -3.29 -7.85
CA GLU A 307 7.93 -3.44 -9.25
C GLU A 307 7.08 -2.29 -9.83
N ARG A 308 7.31 -1.96 -11.12
CA ARG A 308 6.38 -1.13 -11.92
C ARG A 308 5.05 -1.82 -12.12
N GLY A 309 5.12 -3.13 -12.39
CA GLY A 309 3.95 -3.92 -12.71
C GLY A 309 4.28 -5.36 -13.02
N LEU A 310 3.25 -6.20 -12.97
CA LEU A 310 3.34 -7.65 -12.99
C LEU A 310 2.11 -8.23 -13.72
N TYR A 311 2.30 -9.42 -14.31
CA TYR A 311 1.24 -10.20 -14.98
C TYR A 311 0.54 -9.41 -16.08
N PHE A 312 1.30 -8.72 -16.91
CA PHE A 312 0.76 -7.92 -18.01
C PHE A 312 -0.14 -8.73 -18.92
N ALA A 313 -1.11 -8.06 -19.55
CA ALA A 313 -1.86 -8.66 -20.63
C ALA A 313 -0.88 -9.12 -21.72
N LYS A 314 -1.14 -10.28 -22.34
CA LYS A 314 -0.24 -10.85 -23.34
C LYS A 314 -0.88 -10.91 -24.71
N ASP A 315 -2.08 -11.48 -24.76
CA ASP A 315 -2.90 -11.51 -25.97
C ASP A 315 -4.18 -10.72 -25.67
N TRP A 316 -4.64 -9.92 -26.63
CA TRP A 316 -5.89 -9.18 -26.51
C TRP A 316 -6.52 -8.98 -27.89
N GLY A 317 -7.84 -8.84 -27.91
CA GLY A 317 -8.58 -8.57 -29.13
C GLY A 317 -8.30 -7.17 -29.71
N PRO A 318 -8.62 -6.94 -30.98
CA PRO A 318 -8.37 -5.66 -31.67
C PRO A 318 -9.10 -4.45 -31.05
N GLU A 319 -10.09 -4.70 -30.20
CA GLU A 319 -10.79 -3.68 -29.40
C GLU A 319 -9.89 -2.97 -28.38
N PHE A 320 -8.78 -3.59 -27.98
CA PHE A 320 -7.89 -3.05 -26.95
C PHE A 320 -6.74 -2.29 -27.57
N LYS A 321 -6.48 -1.10 -27.02
CA LYS A 321 -5.32 -0.27 -27.30
C LYS A 321 -4.34 -0.34 -26.11
N PRO A 322 -3.10 -0.80 -26.31
CA PRO A 322 -2.07 -0.66 -25.29
C PRO A 322 -1.62 0.79 -25.19
N LEU A 323 -1.44 1.29 -23.96
CA LEU A 323 -1.12 2.69 -23.71
C LEU A 323 0.29 2.90 -23.14
N ILE A 324 0.83 1.91 -22.43
CA ILE A 324 2.14 2.00 -21.77
C ILE A 324 3.07 0.88 -22.23
N GLY A 325 4.30 1.27 -22.60
CA GLY A 325 5.43 0.38 -22.82
C GLY A 325 6.45 0.44 -21.70
N MET A 326 6.94 -0.71 -21.23
CA MET A 326 7.99 -0.80 -20.19
C MET A 326 8.82 -2.09 -20.35
N ASN A 327 10.07 -2.09 -19.89
CA ASN A 327 10.93 -3.27 -19.76
C ASN A 327 11.94 -3.13 -18.65
N ASP A 328 12.37 -4.26 -18.10
CA ASP A 328 13.59 -4.31 -17.29
C ASP A 328 14.84 -4.16 -18.19
N PRO A 329 15.99 -3.73 -17.63
CA PRO A 329 17.22 -3.56 -18.40
C PRO A 329 17.63 -4.82 -19.16
N GLY A 330 17.75 -4.72 -20.49
CA GLY A 330 18.14 -5.83 -21.36
C GLY A 330 16.99 -6.73 -21.83
N GLU A 331 15.76 -6.49 -21.38
CA GLU A 331 14.57 -7.22 -21.85
C GLU A 331 13.83 -6.49 -22.98
N ALA A 332 12.97 -7.22 -23.69
CA ALA A 332 12.12 -6.64 -24.72
C ALA A 332 11.01 -5.77 -24.11
N GLN A 333 10.64 -4.68 -24.79
CA GLN A 333 9.56 -3.80 -24.34
C GLN A 333 8.21 -4.53 -24.35
N THR A 334 7.61 -4.62 -23.17
CA THR A 334 6.24 -5.12 -22.98
C THR A 334 5.23 -3.99 -23.18
N GLN A 335 3.99 -4.31 -23.56
CA GLN A 335 2.93 -3.31 -23.84
C GLN A 335 1.61 -3.58 -23.10
N GLY A 336 1.51 -4.70 -22.39
CA GLY A 336 0.27 -5.14 -21.75
C GLY A 336 0.06 -4.63 -20.32
N ALA A 337 0.89 -3.69 -19.85
CA ALA A 337 0.77 -3.15 -18.49
C ALA A 337 -0.49 -2.30 -18.30
N LEU A 338 -0.97 -1.67 -19.39
CA LEU A 338 -2.19 -0.88 -19.42
C LEU A 338 -2.81 -1.01 -20.81
N ILE A 339 -3.92 -1.73 -20.91
CA ILE A 339 -4.73 -1.84 -22.12
C ILE A 339 -6.13 -1.26 -21.85
N LEU A 340 -6.67 -0.55 -22.83
CA LEU A 340 -7.98 0.08 -22.75
C LEU A 340 -8.77 -0.25 -24.02
N GLY A 341 -10.01 -0.70 -23.85
CA GLY A 341 -10.90 -1.03 -24.96
C GLY A 341 -12.34 -0.58 -24.68
N HIS A 342 -13.18 -0.67 -25.70
CA HIS A 342 -14.58 -0.25 -25.63
C HIS A 342 -15.52 -1.41 -25.91
N TYR A 343 -16.64 -1.47 -25.17
CA TYR A 343 -17.69 -2.46 -25.37
C TYR A 343 -19.06 -1.82 -25.18
N GLY A 344 -19.89 -1.87 -26.22
CA GLY A 344 -21.14 -1.11 -26.24
C GLY A 344 -20.84 0.38 -26.06
N LYS A 345 -21.38 0.99 -25.00
CA LYS A 345 -21.13 2.39 -24.65
C LYS A 345 -20.04 2.58 -23.58
N GLY A 346 -19.55 1.49 -22.99
CA GLY A 346 -18.66 1.54 -21.85
C GLY A 346 -17.19 1.34 -22.21
N THR A 347 -16.37 1.34 -21.17
CA THR A 347 -14.92 1.22 -21.26
C THR A 347 -14.44 0.07 -20.38
N VAL A 348 -13.53 -0.74 -20.90
CA VAL A 348 -12.84 -1.80 -20.16
C VAL A 348 -11.36 -1.44 -20.11
N ILE A 349 -10.82 -1.35 -18.90
CA ILE A 349 -9.40 -1.12 -18.64
C ILE A 349 -8.87 -2.33 -17.89
N TYR A 350 -7.79 -2.91 -18.41
CA TYR A 350 -6.97 -3.82 -17.62
C TYR A 350 -5.63 -3.15 -17.32
N THR A 351 -5.19 -3.24 -16.07
CA THR A 351 -3.88 -2.74 -15.65
C THR A 351 -3.15 -3.72 -14.75
N GLY A 352 -1.94 -4.10 -15.17
CA GLY A 352 -0.97 -4.83 -14.37
C GLY A 352 0.01 -3.92 -13.62
N ILE A 353 -0.22 -2.60 -13.65
CA ILE A 353 0.57 -1.61 -12.91
C ILE A 353 0.35 -1.82 -11.41
N SER A 354 1.42 -1.77 -10.63
CA SER A 354 1.41 -2.09 -9.21
C SER A 354 0.85 -0.96 -8.31
N PHE A 355 -0.33 -0.42 -8.61
CA PHE A 355 -0.98 0.63 -7.79
C PHE A 355 -1.07 0.25 -6.30
N PHE A 356 -1.30 -1.03 -6.01
CA PHE A 356 -1.34 -1.57 -4.65
C PHE A 356 0.00 -1.48 -3.89
N ARG A 357 1.12 -1.22 -4.57
CA ARG A 357 2.42 -0.89 -3.97
C ARG A 357 2.62 0.63 -3.86
N GLN A 358 2.20 1.36 -4.90
CA GLN A 358 2.51 2.78 -5.05
C GLN A 358 1.62 3.67 -4.17
N LEU A 359 0.33 3.36 -4.04
CA LEU A 359 -0.60 4.17 -3.24
C LEU A 359 -0.28 4.10 -1.74
N PRO A 360 -0.04 2.92 -1.13
CA PRO A 360 0.35 2.86 0.28
C PRO A 360 1.64 3.63 0.60
N GLU A 361 2.57 3.66 -0.36
CA GLU A 361 3.80 4.44 -0.26
C GLU A 361 3.63 5.91 -0.66
N GLY A 362 2.42 6.34 -1.04
CA GLY A 362 2.15 7.74 -1.32
C GLY A 362 2.89 8.27 -2.55
N VAL A 363 2.86 7.56 -3.68
CA VAL A 363 3.50 8.01 -4.93
C VAL A 363 2.54 8.90 -5.75
N PRO A 364 2.80 10.22 -5.90
CA PRO A 364 1.83 11.16 -6.49
C PRO A 364 1.35 10.80 -7.89
N GLY A 365 2.26 10.42 -8.78
CA GLY A 365 1.91 10.11 -10.17
C GLY A 365 1.04 8.85 -10.32
N ALA A 366 1.13 7.91 -9.38
CA ALA A 366 0.22 6.77 -9.33
C ALA A 366 -1.22 7.21 -9.02
N TYR A 367 -1.42 8.17 -8.11
CA TYR A 367 -2.75 8.75 -7.85
C TYR A 367 -3.28 9.50 -9.07
N LYS A 368 -2.45 10.30 -9.74
CA LYS A 368 -2.86 11.04 -10.96
C LYS A 368 -3.27 10.08 -12.08
N LEU A 369 -2.46 9.05 -12.36
CA LEU A 369 -2.76 8.07 -13.40
C LEU A 369 -4.05 7.32 -13.09
N LEU A 370 -4.23 6.83 -11.86
CA LEU A 370 -5.45 6.14 -11.48
C LEU A 370 -6.68 7.07 -11.57
N ALA A 371 -6.55 8.33 -11.17
CA ALA A 371 -7.63 9.31 -11.31
C ALA A 371 -7.99 9.59 -12.79
N ASN A 372 -7.00 9.63 -13.68
CA ASN A 372 -7.24 9.75 -15.12
C ASN A 372 -7.93 8.52 -15.70
N LEU A 373 -7.52 7.31 -15.31
CA LEU A 373 -8.17 6.07 -15.73
C LEU A 373 -9.63 6.04 -15.30
N LEU A 374 -9.91 6.41 -14.05
CA LEU A 374 -11.29 6.45 -13.53
C LEU A 374 -12.13 7.59 -14.12
N SER A 375 -11.49 8.67 -14.56
CA SER A 375 -12.17 9.82 -15.19
C SER A 375 -12.29 9.69 -16.71
N TYR A 376 -11.81 8.58 -17.28
CA TYR A 376 -11.86 8.35 -18.71
C TYR A 376 -13.30 8.10 -19.15
N SER A 377 -13.72 8.78 -20.21
CA SER A 377 -15.03 8.59 -20.84
C SER A 377 -14.83 8.32 -22.32
N HIS A 378 -15.52 7.32 -22.85
CA HIS A 378 -15.65 7.12 -24.28
C HIS A 378 -16.59 8.20 -24.84
N GLU A 379 -16.09 9.08 -25.71
CA GLU A 379 -16.90 10.13 -26.37
C GLU A 379 -17.75 9.57 -27.52
#